data_AF-A0A0K9P1Y5-F1
#
_entry.id   AF-A0A0K9P1Y5-F1
#
_cell.length_a   1.000
_cell.length_b   1.000
_cell.length_c   1.000
_cell.angle_alpha   90.00
_cell.angle_beta   90.00
_cell.angle_gamma   90.00
#
_symmetry.space_group_name_H-M   'P 1'
#
loop_
_entity.id
_entity.type
_entity.pdbx_description
1 polymer ?
#
loop_
_entity_poly.entity_id
_entity_poly.type
_entity_poly.pdbx_seq_one_letter_code
_entity_poly.pdbx_strand_id
1 'polypeptide(L)'
;MIQLILALLTAELGLLLFIIIKCPLWKHVILALDQIKRGRGPLVIKTFVATISVVLASNLHSMHKIQERSLETRLLNPTDQVLFTKHLLEVSFIGYTLFLWLIIDCVHHYINEIRGLKKSMKDEIKLKRILEDERLMEGKKDSEIRELNIRIVQLELDIDMKDFQVKSVKASAVALGKQMEGFLLEYDRLLDENQILRNELKLMDRRFSHCHSKKFS
;
A
#
# COMPACT_ATOMS: atom_id res chain seq x y z
N MET A 1 50.34 -21.00 -26.88
CA MET A 1 50.09 -19.72 -26.17
C MET A 1 49.35 -18.73 -27.04
N ILE A 2 49.89 -18.32 -28.20
CA ILE A 2 49.24 -17.35 -29.10
C ILE A 2 47.85 -17.79 -29.61
N GLN A 3 47.66 -19.08 -29.93
CA GLN A 3 46.35 -19.60 -30.37
C GLN A 3 45.26 -19.52 -29.28
N LEU A 4 45.61 -19.78 -28.02
CA LEU A 4 44.67 -19.67 -26.89
C LEU A 4 44.28 -18.22 -26.65
N ILE A 5 45.25 -17.31 -26.75
CA ILE A 5 45.05 -15.88 -26.58
C ILE A 5 44.20 -15.30 -27.74
N LEU A 6 44.43 -15.74 -28.98
CA LEU A 6 43.63 -15.33 -30.13
C LEU A 6 42.19 -15.86 -30.03
N ALA A 7 42.00 -17.11 -29.58
CA ALA A 7 40.67 -17.68 -29.34
C ALA A 7 39.93 -16.95 -28.21
N LEU A 8 40.67 -16.51 -27.18
CA LEU A 8 40.11 -15.68 -26.11
C LEU A 8 39.71 -14.30 -26.65
N LEU A 9 40.57 -13.66 -27.44
CA LEU A 9 40.30 -12.37 -28.09
C LEU A 9 39.06 -12.43 -28.99
N THR A 10 38.90 -13.49 -29.78
CA THR A 10 37.73 -13.64 -30.66
C THR A 10 36.46 -13.94 -29.89
N ALA A 11 36.53 -14.77 -28.84
CA ALA A 11 35.41 -15.00 -27.94
C ALA A 11 34.97 -13.70 -27.23
N GLU A 12 35.92 -12.85 -26.90
CA GLU A 12 35.73 -11.61 -26.16
C GLU A 12 35.26 -10.44 -27.03
N LEU A 13 35.79 -10.30 -28.25
CA LEU A 13 35.19 -9.43 -29.28
C LEU A 13 33.77 -9.89 -29.60
N GLY A 14 33.52 -11.20 -29.65
CA GLY A 14 32.19 -11.77 -29.79
C GLY A 14 31.27 -11.35 -28.66
N LEU A 15 31.74 -11.39 -27.41
CA LEU A 15 30.98 -10.96 -26.23
C LEU A 15 30.68 -9.45 -26.26
N LEU A 16 31.66 -8.61 -26.60
CA LEU A 16 31.46 -7.16 -26.73
C LEU A 16 30.47 -6.81 -27.84
N LEU A 17 30.60 -7.45 -29.00
CA LEU A 17 29.66 -7.27 -30.11
C LEU A 17 28.25 -7.73 -29.71
N PHE A 18 28.15 -8.82 -28.96
CA PHE A 18 26.90 -9.36 -28.45
C PHE A 18 26.24 -8.45 -27.40
N ILE A 19 27.02 -7.70 -26.62
CA ILE A 19 26.54 -6.69 -25.68
C ILE A 19 26.06 -5.44 -26.45
N ILE A 20 26.83 -4.95 -27.42
CA ILE A 20 26.48 -3.75 -28.19
C ILE A 20 25.18 -3.96 -28.99
N ILE A 21 25.03 -5.13 -29.59
CA ILE A 21 23.76 -5.55 -30.19
C ILE A 21 22.82 -5.82 -29.02
N LYS A 22 21.75 -5.04 -28.91
CA LYS A 22 20.78 -5.05 -27.79
C LYS A 22 19.97 -6.36 -27.74
N CYS A 23 20.62 -7.52 -27.59
CA CYS A 23 20.10 -8.85 -27.86
C CYS A 23 19.41 -9.49 -26.64
N PRO A 24 18.26 -10.17 -26.79
CA PRO A 24 17.42 -10.68 -25.68
C PRO A 24 18.12 -11.63 -24.68
N LEU A 25 19.35 -12.08 -24.95
CA LEU A 25 20.15 -12.90 -24.05
C LEU A 25 20.92 -12.09 -22.98
N TRP A 26 20.79 -10.75 -22.93
CA TRP A 26 21.29 -9.93 -21.80
C TRP A 26 20.92 -10.53 -20.45
N LYS A 27 19.72 -11.13 -20.32
CA LYS A 27 19.28 -11.79 -19.08
C LYS A 27 20.16 -12.99 -18.71
N HIS A 28 20.57 -13.79 -19.68
CA HIS A 28 21.43 -14.95 -19.48
C HIS A 28 22.88 -14.54 -19.19
N VAL A 29 23.40 -13.55 -19.91
CA VAL A 29 24.74 -12.99 -19.66
C VAL A 29 24.81 -12.39 -18.25
N ILE A 30 23.79 -11.63 -17.83
CA ILE A 30 23.71 -11.07 -16.48
C ILE A 30 23.62 -12.20 -15.43
N LEU A 31 22.84 -13.25 -15.68
CA LEU A 31 22.68 -14.38 -14.75
C LEU A 31 23.95 -15.23 -14.62
N ALA A 32 24.68 -15.44 -15.72
CA ALA A 32 25.98 -16.10 -15.71
C ALA A 32 27.06 -15.26 -15.01
N LEU A 33 27.07 -13.93 -15.26
CA LEU A 33 27.93 -13.00 -14.52
C LEU A 33 27.62 -13.02 -13.02
N ASP A 34 26.34 -13.05 -12.66
CA ASP A 34 25.89 -13.09 -11.26
C ASP A 34 26.40 -14.35 -10.58
N GLN A 35 26.30 -15.52 -11.23
CA GLN A 35 26.77 -16.79 -10.65
C GLN A 35 28.28 -16.80 -10.43
N ILE A 36 29.07 -16.27 -11.37
CA ILE A 36 30.53 -16.26 -11.27
C ILE A 36 31.02 -15.28 -10.19
N LYS A 37 30.29 -14.17 -9.96
CA LYS A 37 30.73 -13.10 -9.06
C LYS A 37 30.10 -13.13 -7.66
N ARG A 38 28.91 -13.73 -7.49
CA ARG A 38 28.22 -13.82 -6.18
C ARG A 38 28.94 -14.69 -5.16
N GLY A 39 29.96 -15.44 -5.57
CA GLY A 39 30.86 -16.20 -4.68
C GLY A 39 32.12 -15.47 -4.22
N ARG A 40 32.44 -14.26 -4.72
CA ARG A 40 33.71 -13.57 -4.38
C ARG A 40 33.46 -12.18 -3.81
N GLY A 41 33.73 -12.03 -2.52
CA GLY A 41 33.51 -10.79 -1.76
C GLY A 41 34.38 -9.59 -2.22
N PRO A 42 34.00 -8.36 -1.81
CA PRO A 42 34.60 -7.10 -2.27
C PRO A 42 36.11 -6.95 -1.95
N LEU A 43 36.60 -7.66 -0.94
CA LEU A 43 38.02 -7.69 -0.56
C LEU A 43 38.90 -8.36 -1.61
N VAL A 44 38.37 -9.37 -2.29
CA VAL A 44 39.13 -10.19 -3.26
C VAL A 44 39.39 -9.39 -4.55
N ILE A 45 38.44 -8.57 -4.96
CA ILE A 45 38.56 -7.72 -6.17
C ILE A 45 39.71 -6.72 -6.01
N LYS A 46 39.83 -6.12 -4.82
CA LYS A 46 40.86 -5.12 -4.52
C LYS A 46 42.28 -5.73 -4.53
N THR A 47 42.42 -6.97 -4.06
CA THR A 47 43.71 -7.68 -4.10
C THR A 47 44.07 -8.11 -5.52
N PHE A 48 43.12 -8.63 -6.32
CA PHE A 48 43.42 -9.04 -7.69
C PHE A 48 43.82 -7.86 -8.59
N VAL A 49 43.20 -6.68 -8.43
CA VAL A 49 43.60 -5.48 -9.18
C VAL A 49 45.04 -5.09 -8.86
N ALA A 50 45.42 -5.12 -7.57
CA ALA A 50 46.78 -4.84 -7.15
C ALA A 50 47.77 -5.87 -7.73
N THR A 51 47.48 -7.17 -7.64
CA THR A 51 48.38 -8.22 -8.13
C THR A 51 48.59 -8.14 -9.63
N ILE A 52 47.52 -7.92 -10.40
CA ILE A 52 47.63 -7.90 -11.86
C ILE A 52 48.25 -6.57 -12.35
N SER A 53 48.05 -5.46 -11.63
CA SER A 53 48.79 -4.21 -11.87
C SER A 53 50.30 -4.35 -11.66
N VAL A 54 50.72 -5.05 -10.60
CA VAL A 54 52.14 -5.34 -10.33
C VAL A 54 52.75 -6.24 -11.41
N VAL A 55 52.01 -7.25 -11.87
CA VAL A 55 52.44 -8.13 -12.98
C VAL A 55 52.57 -7.35 -14.29
N LEU A 56 51.67 -6.41 -14.57
CA LEU A 56 51.75 -5.54 -15.75
C LEU A 56 52.97 -4.62 -15.70
N ALA A 57 53.21 -3.98 -14.55
CA ALA A 57 54.38 -3.13 -14.33
C ALA A 57 55.70 -3.91 -14.48
N SER A 58 55.73 -5.15 -13.99
CA SER A 58 56.91 -6.03 -14.11
C SER A 58 57.22 -6.40 -15.56
N ASN A 59 56.19 -6.64 -16.37
CA ASN A 59 56.35 -6.94 -17.80
C ASN A 59 56.76 -5.70 -18.61
N LEU A 60 56.20 -4.52 -18.32
CA LEU A 60 56.59 -3.25 -18.94
C LEU A 60 58.05 -2.88 -18.65
N HIS A 61 58.49 -3.12 -17.41
CA HIS A 61 59.89 -2.90 -17.02
C HIS A 61 60.85 -3.82 -17.78
N SER A 62 60.46 -5.09 -18.00
CA SER A 62 61.23 -6.03 -18.82
C SER A 62 61.32 -5.56 -20.28
N MET A 63 60.22 -5.06 -20.86
CA MET A 63 60.22 -4.49 -22.22
C MET A 63 61.12 -3.26 -22.34
N HIS A 64 61.04 -2.32 -21.38
CA HIS A 64 61.85 -1.10 -21.41
C HIS A 64 63.34 -1.42 -21.37
N LYS A 65 63.73 -2.39 -20.53
CA LYS A 65 65.10 -2.89 -20.42
C LYS A 65 65.61 -3.59 -21.68
N ILE A 66 64.73 -4.26 -22.44
CA ILE A 66 65.08 -4.87 -23.74
C ILE A 66 65.19 -3.81 -24.83
N GLN A 67 64.36 -2.77 -24.79
CA GLN A 67 64.35 -1.66 -25.75
C GLN A 67 65.57 -0.73 -25.58
N GLU A 68 66.02 -0.48 -24.35
CA GLU A 68 67.27 0.26 -24.12
C GLU A 68 68.49 -0.51 -24.66
N ARG A 69 68.56 -1.83 -24.43
CA ARG A 69 69.63 -2.69 -24.99
C ARG A 69 69.62 -2.74 -26.51
N SER A 70 68.46 -2.69 -27.16
CA SER A 70 68.36 -2.72 -28.62
C SER A 70 68.71 -1.38 -29.27
N LEU A 71 68.45 -0.25 -28.58
CA LEU A 71 68.87 1.09 -29.02
C LEU A 71 70.38 1.31 -28.88
N GLU A 72 71.02 0.71 -27.87
CA GLU A 72 72.49 0.73 -27.70
C GLU A 72 73.22 -0.11 -28.77
N THR A 73 72.63 -1.20 -29.24
CA THR A 73 73.29 -2.19 -30.09
C THR A 73 72.87 -2.07 -31.56
N ARG A 74 73.10 -0.89 -32.18
CA ARG A 74 72.73 -0.48 -33.56
C ARG A 74 73.21 -1.41 -34.69
N LEU A 75 72.81 -2.68 -34.69
CA LEU A 75 72.99 -3.68 -35.74
C LEU A 75 71.75 -4.61 -35.69
N LEU A 76 70.85 -4.43 -36.66
CA LEU A 76 69.56 -5.13 -36.71
C LEU A 76 69.76 -6.60 -37.11
N ASN A 77 69.74 -7.50 -36.12
CA ASN A 77 69.72 -8.93 -36.33
C ASN A 77 68.25 -9.38 -36.56
N PRO A 78 67.92 -10.07 -37.68
CA PRO A 78 66.53 -10.44 -38.01
C PRO A 78 65.86 -11.34 -36.96
N THR A 79 66.63 -12.07 -36.17
CA THR A 79 66.12 -12.92 -35.08
C THR A 79 65.59 -12.11 -33.90
N ASP A 80 66.19 -10.96 -33.60
CA ASP A 80 65.79 -10.12 -32.47
C ASP A 80 64.51 -9.33 -32.77
N GLN A 81 64.26 -9.03 -34.04
CA GLN A 81 63.02 -8.39 -34.49
C GLN A 81 61.80 -9.31 -34.29
N VAL A 82 61.95 -10.61 -34.50
CA VAL A 82 60.89 -11.60 -34.27
C VAL A 82 60.62 -11.80 -32.79
N LEU A 83 61.68 -11.83 -31.96
CA LEU A 83 61.55 -11.98 -30.51
C LEU A 83 60.88 -10.75 -29.87
N PHE A 84 61.24 -9.55 -30.33
CA PHE A 84 60.64 -8.30 -29.86
C PHE A 84 59.15 -8.22 -30.21
N THR A 85 58.79 -8.53 -31.45
CA THR A 85 57.37 -8.53 -31.89
C THR A 85 56.54 -9.53 -31.09
N LYS A 86 57.11 -10.70 -30.78
CA LYS A 86 56.44 -11.71 -29.94
C LYS A 86 56.19 -11.20 -28.51
N HIS A 87 57.18 -10.56 -27.89
CA HIS A 87 57.04 -10.05 -26.53
C HIS A 87 56.10 -8.82 -26.49
N LEU A 88 56.17 -7.95 -27.49
CA LEU A 88 55.26 -6.81 -27.65
C LEU A 88 53.81 -7.28 -27.80
N LEU A 89 53.60 -8.32 -28.60
CA LEU A 89 52.30 -8.93 -28.77
C LEU A 89 51.79 -9.55 -27.46
N GLU A 90 52.65 -10.30 -26.75
CA GLU A 90 52.31 -10.92 -25.46
C GLU A 90 51.94 -9.90 -24.38
N VAL A 91 52.69 -8.79 -24.27
CA VAL A 91 52.42 -7.71 -23.31
C VAL A 91 51.13 -6.97 -23.65
N SER A 92 50.89 -6.68 -24.93
CA SER A 92 49.63 -6.07 -25.38
C SER A 92 48.42 -6.96 -25.05
N PHE A 93 48.54 -8.28 -25.23
CA PHE A 93 47.48 -9.23 -24.89
C PHE A 93 47.20 -9.35 -23.39
N ILE A 94 48.25 -9.37 -22.54
CA ILE A 94 48.07 -9.34 -21.08
C ILE A 94 47.38 -8.03 -20.66
N GLY A 95 47.79 -6.90 -21.24
CA GLY A 95 47.14 -5.61 -21.02
C GLY A 95 45.67 -5.58 -21.45
N TYR A 96 45.34 -6.23 -22.57
CA TYR A 96 43.97 -6.34 -23.07
C TYR A 96 43.07 -7.17 -22.15
N THR A 97 43.52 -8.36 -21.72
CA THR A 97 42.74 -9.19 -20.77
C THR A 97 42.47 -8.50 -19.44
N LEU A 98 43.44 -7.71 -18.96
CA LEU A 98 43.29 -6.82 -17.80
C LEU A 98 42.20 -5.77 -18.02
N PHE A 99 42.27 -5.08 -19.15
CA PHE A 99 41.32 -4.04 -19.51
C PHE A 99 39.89 -4.58 -19.60
N LEU A 100 39.71 -5.80 -20.09
CA LEU A 100 38.40 -6.43 -20.16
C LEU A 100 37.88 -6.89 -18.83
N TRP A 101 38.75 -7.40 -17.97
CA TRP A 101 38.37 -7.70 -16.60
C TRP A 101 37.88 -6.43 -15.87
N LEU A 102 38.49 -5.27 -16.13
CA LEU A 102 38.01 -3.96 -15.65
C LEU A 102 36.67 -3.55 -16.27
N ILE A 103 36.47 -3.74 -17.59
CA ILE A 103 35.18 -3.46 -18.24
C ILE A 103 34.08 -4.32 -17.62
N ILE A 104 34.34 -5.60 -17.41
CA ILE A 104 33.40 -6.54 -16.77
C ILE A 104 33.12 -6.11 -15.32
N ASP A 105 34.11 -5.59 -14.61
CA ASP A 105 33.94 -5.06 -13.25
C ASP A 105 33.04 -3.81 -13.22
N CYS A 106 33.30 -2.84 -14.09
CA CYS A 106 32.50 -1.61 -14.24
C CYS A 106 31.06 -1.92 -14.65
N VAL A 107 30.86 -2.81 -15.62
CA VAL A 107 29.52 -3.22 -16.09
C VAL A 107 28.74 -3.90 -14.96
N HIS A 108 29.41 -4.75 -14.16
CA HIS A 108 28.77 -5.41 -13.03
C HIS A 108 28.34 -4.41 -11.94
N HIS A 109 29.19 -3.42 -11.64
CA HIS A 109 28.85 -2.36 -10.68
C HIS A 109 27.60 -1.60 -11.14
N TYR A 110 27.55 -1.21 -12.41
CA TYR A 110 26.41 -0.52 -13.01
C TYR A 110 25.11 -1.35 -12.98
N ILE A 111 25.19 -2.65 -13.27
CA ILE A 111 24.03 -3.56 -13.19
C ILE A 111 23.50 -3.65 -11.75
N ASN A 112 24.40 -3.69 -10.76
CA ASN A 112 24.00 -3.81 -9.36
C ASN A 112 23.33 -2.53 -8.85
N GLU A 113 23.81 -1.36 -9.29
CA GLU A 113 23.21 -0.06 -8.98
C GLU A 113 21.81 0.08 -9.58
N ILE A 114 21.63 -0.26 -10.86
CA ILE A 114 20.30 -0.28 -11.50
C ILE A 114 19.35 -1.26 -10.80
N ARG A 115 19.87 -2.42 -10.37
CA ARG A 115 19.07 -3.42 -9.66
C ARG A 115 18.66 -2.92 -8.26
N GLY A 116 19.56 -2.25 -7.54
CA GLY A 116 19.28 -1.59 -6.27
C GLY A 116 18.19 -0.54 -6.41
N LEU A 117 18.32 0.33 -7.41
CA LEU A 117 17.36 1.39 -7.71
C LEU A 117 15.99 0.84 -8.14
N LYS A 118 15.96 -0.26 -8.89
CA LYS A 118 14.70 -0.96 -9.23
C LYS A 118 14.05 -1.62 -8.02
N LYS A 119 14.84 -2.05 -7.02
CA LYS A 119 14.32 -2.63 -5.77
C LYS A 119 13.70 -1.53 -4.90
N SER A 120 14.41 -0.42 -4.67
CA SER A 120 13.86 0.72 -3.92
C SER A 120 12.60 1.28 -4.58
N MET A 121 12.60 1.45 -5.90
CA MET A 121 11.40 1.91 -6.62
C MET A 121 10.23 0.92 -6.50
N LYS A 122 10.49 -0.40 -6.54
CA LYS A 122 9.42 -1.42 -6.34
C LYS A 122 8.86 -1.38 -4.93
N ASP A 123 9.70 -1.16 -3.93
CA ASP A 123 9.28 -1.08 -2.53
C ASP A 123 8.49 0.21 -2.28
N GLU A 124 8.89 1.33 -2.87
CA GLU A 124 8.12 2.58 -2.89
C GLU A 124 6.77 2.45 -3.60
N ILE A 125 6.70 1.76 -4.74
CA ILE A 125 5.44 1.51 -5.47
C ILE A 125 4.50 0.60 -4.66
N LYS A 126 5.03 -0.38 -3.93
CA LYS A 126 4.21 -1.21 -3.03
C LYS A 126 3.68 -0.40 -1.86
N LEU A 127 4.53 0.41 -1.24
CA LEU A 127 4.15 1.27 -0.13
C LEU A 127 3.08 2.28 -0.55
N LYS A 128 3.22 2.90 -1.73
CA LYS A 128 2.19 3.80 -2.29
C LYS A 128 0.85 3.11 -2.53
N ARG A 129 0.85 1.88 -3.05
CA ARG A 129 -0.40 1.11 -3.22
C ARG A 129 -1.08 0.78 -1.90
N ILE A 130 -0.32 0.38 -0.88
CA ILE A 130 -0.86 0.13 0.46
C ILE A 130 -1.46 1.41 1.05
N LEU A 131 -0.76 2.55 0.93
CA LEU A 131 -1.25 3.85 1.37
C LEU A 131 -2.53 4.29 0.61
N GLU A 132 -2.58 4.10 -0.71
CA GLU A 132 -3.78 4.42 -1.50
C GLU A 132 -4.98 3.55 -1.11
N ASP A 133 -4.77 2.25 -0.90
CA ASP A 133 -5.83 1.33 -0.43
C ASP A 133 -6.34 1.74 0.96
N GLU A 134 -5.45 2.12 1.89
CA GLU A 134 -5.85 2.64 3.21
C GLU A 134 -6.69 3.92 3.09
N ARG A 135 -6.28 4.87 2.23
CA ARG A 135 -7.03 6.12 2.01
C ARG A 135 -8.40 5.90 1.38
N LEU A 136 -8.53 4.94 0.46
CA LEU A 136 -9.82 4.57 -0.13
C LEU A 136 -10.76 3.94 0.92
N MET A 137 -10.22 3.08 1.79
CA MET A 137 -10.98 2.46 2.87
C MET A 137 -11.40 3.48 3.93
N GLU A 138 -10.53 4.42 4.27
CA GLU A 138 -10.82 5.52 5.20
C GLU A 138 -11.88 6.46 4.62
N GLY A 139 -11.76 6.87 3.35
CA GLY A 139 -12.77 7.69 2.68
C GLY A 139 -14.14 7.02 2.59
N LYS A 140 -14.18 5.70 2.41
CA LYS A 140 -15.44 4.93 2.44
C LYS A 140 -16.06 4.92 3.83
N LYS A 141 -15.28 4.67 4.87
CA LYS A 141 -15.74 4.74 6.27
C LYS A 141 -16.29 6.13 6.61
N ASP A 142 -15.61 7.20 6.19
CA ASP A 142 -16.06 8.56 6.41
C ASP A 142 -17.40 8.87 5.72
N SER A 143 -17.61 8.33 4.52
CA SER A 143 -18.89 8.48 3.81
C SER A 143 -20.03 7.72 4.51
N GLU A 144 -19.76 6.51 4.99
CA GLU A 144 -20.73 5.70 5.76
C GLU A 144 -21.07 6.37 7.10
N ILE A 145 -20.07 6.95 7.79
CA ILE A 145 -20.27 7.71 9.03
C ILE A 145 -21.17 8.93 8.79
N ARG A 146 -20.97 9.66 7.69
CA ARG A 146 -21.82 10.81 7.35
C ARG A 146 -23.27 10.40 7.07
N GLU A 147 -23.47 9.32 6.32
CA GLU A 147 -24.81 8.79 6.03
C GLU A 147 -25.52 8.35 7.32
N LEU A 148 -24.82 7.61 8.18
CA LEU A 148 -25.36 7.18 9.48
C LEU A 148 -25.73 8.37 10.37
N ASN A 149 -24.90 9.42 10.43
CA ASN A 149 -25.21 10.63 11.19
C ASN A 149 -26.47 11.34 10.68
N ILE A 150 -26.65 11.46 9.36
CA ILE A 150 -27.87 12.05 8.79
C ILE A 150 -29.10 11.24 9.23
N ARG A 151 -29.00 9.91 9.21
CA ARG A 151 -30.09 9.02 9.59
C ARG A 151 -30.41 9.10 11.09
N ILE A 152 -29.40 9.24 11.94
CA ILE A 152 -29.56 9.46 13.38
C ILE A 152 -30.34 10.76 13.63
N VAL A 153 -29.93 11.87 13.01
CA VAL A 153 -30.62 13.16 13.16
C VAL A 153 -32.07 13.08 12.67
N GLN A 154 -32.33 12.38 11.56
CA GLN A 154 -33.69 12.19 11.06
C GLN A 154 -34.56 11.37 12.03
N LEU A 155 -33.99 10.34 12.66
CA LEU A 155 -34.68 9.54 13.66
C LEU A 155 -34.95 10.32 14.96
N GLU A 156 -34.02 11.16 15.40
CA GLU A 156 -34.23 12.05 16.55
C GLU A 156 -35.42 12.99 16.31
N LEU A 157 -35.51 13.60 15.12
CA LEU A 157 -36.63 14.46 14.76
C LEU A 157 -37.98 13.72 14.73
N ASP A 158 -38.02 12.48 14.22
CA ASP A 158 -39.26 11.67 14.22
C ASP A 158 -39.68 11.27 15.64
N ILE A 159 -38.71 10.98 16.52
CA ILE A 159 -38.96 10.71 17.94
C ILE A 159 -39.56 11.96 18.60
N ASP A 160 -38.95 13.13 18.42
CA ASP A 160 -39.45 14.39 19.01
C ASP A 160 -40.86 14.75 18.51
N MET A 161 -41.13 14.56 17.21
CA MET A 161 -42.45 14.75 16.64
C MET A 161 -43.48 13.80 17.23
N LYS A 162 -43.13 12.51 17.37
CA LYS A 162 -44.03 11.52 17.99
C LYS A 162 -44.24 11.81 19.46
N ASP A 163 -43.22 12.27 20.18
CA ASP A 163 -43.35 12.69 21.57
C ASP A 163 -44.31 13.88 21.72
N PHE A 164 -44.25 14.85 20.81
CA PHE A 164 -45.20 15.96 20.79
C PHE A 164 -46.63 15.48 20.50
N GLN A 165 -46.81 14.57 19.53
CA GLN A 165 -48.11 13.97 19.23
C GLN A 165 -48.65 13.15 20.42
N VAL A 166 -47.80 12.37 21.08
CA VAL A 166 -48.19 11.62 22.28
C VAL A 166 -48.60 12.58 23.40
N LYS A 167 -47.87 13.68 23.60
CA LYS A 167 -48.24 14.71 24.60
C LYS A 167 -49.58 15.36 24.29
N SER A 168 -49.85 15.70 23.03
CA SER A 168 -51.12 16.31 22.63
C SER A 168 -52.30 15.34 22.75
N VAL A 169 -52.12 14.08 22.32
CA VAL A 169 -53.11 13.01 22.49
C VAL A 169 -53.35 12.70 23.97
N LYS A 170 -52.31 12.73 24.80
CA LYS A 170 -52.45 12.55 26.24
C LYS A 170 -53.25 13.70 26.87
N ALA A 171 -53.00 14.95 26.44
CA ALA A 171 -53.76 16.10 26.92
C ALA A 171 -55.24 16.02 26.53
N SER A 172 -55.55 15.60 25.30
CA SER A 172 -56.94 15.41 24.88
C SER A 172 -57.63 14.25 25.61
N ALA A 173 -56.93 13.14 25.85
CA ALA A 173 -57.44 12.03 26.65
C ALA A 173 -57.72 12.45 28.10
N VAL A 174 -56.86 13.26 28.72
CA VAL A 174 -57.07 13.81 30.07
C VAL A 174 -58.27 14.77 30.09
N ALA A 175 -58.40 15.64 29.08
CA ALA A 175 -59.55 16.54 28.98
C ALA A 175 -60.87 15.77 28.83
N LEU A 176 -60.88 14.74 27.98
CA LEU A 176 -62.04 13.85 27.81
C LEU A 176 -62.36 13.10 29.11
N GLY A 177 -61.34 12.61 29.83
CA GLY A 177 -61.50 11.98 31.13
C GLY A 177 -62.19 12.90 32.15
N LYS A 178 -61.76 14.17 32.24
CA LYS A 178 -62.40 15.18 33.10
C LYS A 178 -63.84 15.46 32.69
N GLN A 179 -64.12 15.48 31.38
CA GLN A 179 -65.48 15.68 30.88
C GLN A 179 -66.39 14.51 31.30
N MET A 180 -65.89 13.27 31.20
CA MET A 180 -66.62 12.08 31.64
C MET A 180 -66.86 12.08 33.15
N GLU A 181 -65.88 12.51 33.95
CA GLU A 181 -66.03 12.67 35.41
C GLU A 181 -67.11 13.72 35.75
N GLY A 182 -67.16 14.84 35.02
CA GLY A 182 -68.21 15.84 35.16
C GLY A 182 -69.61 15.29 34.84
N PHE A 183 -69.75 14.55 33.73
CA PHE A 183 -71.01 13.88 33.39
C PHE A 183 -71.44 12.85 34.42
N LEU A 184 -70.50 12.13 35.03
CA LEU A 184 -70.80 11.15 36.08
C LEU A 184 -71.41 11.84 37.32
N LEU A 185 -70.85 12.99 37.73
CA LEU A 185 -71.37 13.79 38.84
C LEU A 185 -72.78 14.34 38.55
N GLU A 186 -73.04 14.81 37.32
CA GLU A 186 -74.39 15.24 36.94
C GLU A 186 -75.38 14.07 36.92
N TYR A 187 -74.94 12.90 36.47
CA TYR A 187 -75.76 11.69 36.47
C TYR A 187 -76.15 11.28 37.91
N ASP A 188 -75.19 11.26 38.85
CA ASP A 188 -75.46 10.95 40.26
C ASP A 188 -76.43 11.97 40.88
N ARG A 189 -76.24 13.26 40.62
CA ARG A 189 -77.15 14.31 41.09
C ARG A 189 -78.58 14.13 40.53
N LEU A 190 -78.73 13.85 39.24
CA LEU A 190 -80.04 13.59 38.61
C LEU A 190 -80.71 12.34 39.17
N LEU A 191 -79.92 11.33 39.55
CA LEU A 191 -80.42 10.12 40.18
C LEU A 191 -80.98 10.42 41.58
N ASP A 192 -80.27 11.24 42.36
CA ASP A 192 -80.73 11.71 43.67
C ASP A 192 -82.02 12.55 43.55
N GLU A 193 -82.07 13.49 42.62
CA GLU A 193 -83.27 14.29 42.34
C GLU A 193 -84.47 13.39 41.94
N ASN A 194 -84.24 12.36 41.11
CA ASN A 194 -85.28 11.37 40.77
C ASN A 194 -85.76 10.57 41.99
N GLN A 195 -84.87 10.22 42.91
CA GLN A 195 -85.25 9.55 44.16
C GLN A 195 -86.09 10.46 45.05
N ILE A 196 -85.71 11.73 45.19
CA ILE A 196 -86.47 12.74 45.94
C ILE A 196 -87.87 12.88 45.33
N LEU A 197 -87.97 13.06 44.02
CA LEU A 197 -89.25 13.17 43.31
C LEU A 197 -90.12 11.92 43.52
N ARG A 198 -89.56 10.71 43.44
CA ARG A 198 -90.30 9.47 43.77
C ARG A 198 -90.80 9.46 45.21
N ASN A 199 -90.01 9.94 46.16
CA ASN A 199 -90.40 10.01 47.56
C ASN A 199 -91.53 11.03 47.77
N GLU A 200 -91.46 12.21 47.13
CA GLU A 200 -92.55 13.19 47.15
C GLU A 200 -93.84 12.63 46.56
N LEU A 201 -93.76 11.92 45.44
CA LEU A 201 -94.90 11.29 44.78
C LEU A 201 -95.56 10.25 45.70
N LYS A 202 -94.76 9.39 46.36
CA LYS A 202 -95.27 8.45 47.37
C LYS A 202 -95.92 9.15 48.57
N LEU A 203 -95.36 10.28 49.02
CA LEU A 203 -95.93 11.06 50.12
C LEU A 203 -97.28 11.71 49.73
N MET A 204 -97.39 12.24 48.51
CA MET A 204 -98.66 12.73 47.97
C MET A 204 -99.69 11.60 47.84
N ASP A 205 -99.30 10.46 47.27
CA ASP A 205 -100.18 9.29 47.10
C ASP A 205 -100.72 8.77 48.43
N ARG A 206 -99.89 8.71 49.48
CA ARG A 206 -100.34 8.45 50.87
C ARG A 206 -101.31 9.51 51.40
N ARG A 207 -101.03 10.79 51.18
CA ARG A 207 -101.92 11.88 51.62
C ARG A 207 -103.28 11.82 50.93
N PHE A 208 -103.32 11.56 49.62
CA PHE A 208 -104.56 11.36 48.87
C PHE A 208 -105.33 10.12 49.33
N SER A 209 -104.64 9.00 49.56
CA SER A 209 -105.23 7.76 50.10
C SER A 209 -105.83 7.97 51.50
N HIS A 210 -105.17 8.75 52.37
CA HIS A 210 -105.68 9.05 53.72
C HIS A 210 -106.90 10.00 53.67
N CYS A 211 -106.91 11.00 52.79
CA CYS A 211 -108.07 11.87 52.55
C CYS A 211 -109.27 11.12 51.95
N HIS A 212 -109.04 10.09 51.12
CA HIS A 212 -110.12 9.27 50.58
C HIS A 212 -110.78 8.39 51.67
N SER A 213 -110.01 7.96 52.69
CA SER A 213 -110.56 7.19 53.82
C SER A 213 -111.41 8.04 54.80
N LYS A 214 -111.18 9.35 54.87
CA LYS A 214 -111.94 10.28 55.73
C LYS A 214 -113.27 10.76 55.14
N LYS A 215 -113.53 10.47 53.85
CA LYS A 215 -114.80 10.81 53.17
C LYS A 215 -115.86 9.69 53.22
N PHE A 216 -115.52 8.52 53.75
CA PHE A 216 -116.41 7.34 53.83
C PHE A 216 -116.70 6.86 55.26
N SER A 217 -116.55 7.72 56.28
CA SER A 217 -117.03 7.47 57.64
C SER A 217 -117.95 8.59 58.11
#